data_AF-A0A9P5F4D8-F1
#
_entry.id   AF-A0A9P5F4D8-F1
#
_cell.length_a   1.000
_cell.length_b   1.000
_cell.length_c   1.000
_cell.angle_alpha   90.00
_cell.angle_beta   90.00
_cell.angle_gamma   90.00
#
_symmetry.space_group_name_H-M   'P 1'
#
loop_
_entity.id
_entity.type
_entity.pdbx_description
1 polymer ?
#
loop_
_entity_poly.entity_id
_entity_poly.type
_entity_poly.pdbx_seq_one_letter_code
_entity_poly.pdbx_strand_id
1 'polypeptide(L)'
;MALCILESPQGRQSLVALANQLVALRNAKKKPQKHLYTGSPEDMHMAINLFLRKIRSSFPFVFLTLFDGEGVTTKEEGEWGDSLQNYEPQRAVWLALHSHIIDNMLFARQQSKEVAGHSYALFKFQMVITVAHEICHMLTNFLTGADRPHTPPGLKVAGYGNRMTGESGRWWEVQMFGGLVEFYENQRDPLGARQAGVPYLMTNGNPKSPARQLSINYVLDFVNGSALFIPPT
;
A
#
# COMPACT_ATOMS: atom_id res chain seq x y z
N MET A 1 -5.72 -9.89 5.49
CA MET A 1 -4.24 -9.94 5.44
C MET A 1 -3.62 -8.54 5.33
N ALA A 2 -3.99 -7.67 4.37
CA ALA A 2 -3.45 -6.30 4.30
C ALA A 2 -3.57 -5.52 5.64
N LEU A 3 -4.75 -5.49 6.25
CA LEU A 3 -4.90 -4.90 7.59
C LEU A 3 -4.05 -5.58 8.68
N CYS A 4 -3.82 -6.89 8.58
CA CYS A 4 -2.98 -7.60 9.55
C CYS A 4 -1.53 -7.10 9.52
N ILE A 5 -1.00 -6.81 8.32
CA ILE A 5 0.38 -6.32 8.18
C ILE A 5 0.47 -4.89 8.74
N LEU A 6 -0.53 -4.05 8.44
CA LEU A 6 -0.59 -2.66 8.91
C LEU A 6 -0.83 -2.55 10.42
N GLU A 7 -1.52 -3.51 11.01
CA GLU A 7 -1.79 -3.55 12.46
C GLU A 7 -0.71 -4.25 13.27
N SER A 8 0.25 -4.90 12.62
CA SER A 8 1.44 -5.43 13.28
C SER A 8 2.25 -4.31 13.94
N PRO A 9 3.15 -4.61 14.91
CA PRO A 9 3.99 -3.59 15.53
C PRO A 9 4.77 -2.75 14.51
N GLN A 10 5.40 -3.40 13.53
CA GLN A 10 6.15 -2.74 12.45
C GLN A 10 5.23 -1.96 11.50
N GLY A 11 4.06 -2.52 11.16
CA GLY A 11 3.04 -1.83 10.36
C GLY A 11 2.55 -0.55 11.02
N ARG A 12 2.25 -0.59 12.32
CA ARG A 12 1.83 0.60 13.08
C ARG A 12 2.94 1.64 13.15
N GLN A 13 4.17 1.21 13.42
CA GLN A 13 5.32 2.10 13.49
C GLN A 13 5.57 2.80 12.15
N SER A 14 5.52 2.07 11.03
CA SER A 14 5.68 2.64 9.69
C SER A 14 4.54 3.59 9.32
N LEU A 15 3.30 3.31 9.71
CA LEU A 15 2.18 4.24 9.54
C LEU A 15 2.31 5.51 10.39
N VAL A 16 2.79 5.40 11.63
CA VAL A 16 3.08 6.58 12.48
C VAL A 16 4.18 7.43 11.85
N ALA A 17 5.26 6.81 11.37
CA ALA A 17 6.34 7.52 10.69
C ALA A 17 5.85 8.23 9.41
N LEU A 18 5.02 7.55 8.60
CA LEU A 18 4.38 8.12 7.42
C LEU A 18 3.52 9.34 7.79
N ALA A 19 2.64 9.20 8.78
CA ALA A 19 1.73 10.27 9.19
C ALA A 19 2.48 11.50 9.74
N ASN A 20 3.49 11.28 10.58
CA ASN A 20 4.34 12.35 11.08
C ASN A 20 5.05 13.09 9.94
N GLN A 21 5.59 12.35 8.97
CA GLN A 21 6.24 12.96 7.81
C GLN A 21 5.24 13.74 6.92
N LEU A 22 4.02 13.24 6.73
CA LEU A 22 2.95 13.93 6.01
C LEU A 22 2.60 15.28 6.66
N VAL A 23 2.43 15.29 7.98
CA VAL A 23 2.11 16.51 8.76
C VAL A 23 3.29 17.47 8.75
N ALA A 24 4.52 16.99 9.00
CA ALA A 24 5.73 17.80 9.01
C ALA A 24 5.96 18.52 7.67
N LEU A 25 5.84 17.81 6.54
CA LEU A 25 6.01 18.39 5.20
C LEU A 25 4.96 19.46 4.88
N ARG A 26 3.75 19.34 5.43
CA ARG A 26 2.68 20.33 5.24
C ARG A 26 2.90 21.57 6.09
N ASN A 27 3.39 21.40 7.32
CA ASN A 27 3.74 22.48 8.23
C ASN A 27 5.00 23.25 7.80
N ALA A 28 5.96 22.57 7.17
CA ALA A 28 7.21 23.18 6.72
C ALA A 28 7.07 24.12 5.50
N LYS A 29 5.89 24.20 4.86
CA LYS A 29 5.68 25.12 3.74
C LYS A 29 5.61 26.57 4.22
N LYS A 30 6.11 27.51 3.40
CA LYS A 30 6.03 28.97 3.66
C LYS A 30 4.64 29.45 4.09
N LYS A 31 3.59 28.84 3.50
CA LYS A 31 2.23 28.90 4.00
C LYS A 31 1.83 27.46 4.37
N PRO A 32 1.70 27.14 5.67
CA PRO A 32 1.32 25.80 6.11
C PRO A 32 0.06 25.33 5.37
N GLN A 33 0.08 24.08 4.91
CA GLN A 33 -1.09 23.49 4.27
C GLN A 33 -2.03 22.93 5.34
N LYS A 34 -3.31 23.28 5.24
CA LYS A 34 -4.38 22.73 6.10
C LYS A 34 -4.32 21.19 6.14
N HIS A 35 -4.49 20.65 7.33
CA HIS A 35 -4.68 19.23 7.64
C HIS A 35 -5.56 19.13 8.89
N LEU A 36 -6.17 17.97 9.12
CA LEU A 36 -7.13 17.74 10.21
C LEU A 36 -6.46 17.31 11.52
N TYR A 37 -5.21 16.84 11.46
CA TYR A 37 -4.47 16.44 12.66
C TYR A 37 -4.00 17.66 13.46
N THR A 38 -4.39 17.77 14.73
CA THR A 38 -4.02 18.90 15.61
C THR A 38 -3.20 18.49 16.83
N GLY A 39 -2.91 17.18 16.98
CA GLY A 39 -2.11 16.65 18.10
C GLY A 39 -0.60 16.85 17.91
N SER A 40 0.16 16.42 18.92
CA SER A 40 1.62 16.39 18.87
C SER A 40 2.15 15.21 18.02
N PRO A 41 3.37 15.23 17.48
CA PRO A 41 3.96 14.07 16.82
C PRO A 41 4.01 12.79 17.67
N GLU A 42 4.12 12.94 19.00
CA GLU A 42 4.16 11.86 19.98
C GLU A 42 2.80 11.15 20.08
N ASP A 43 1.72 11.91 19.93
CA ASP A 43 0.33 11.44 20.00
C ASP A 43 -0.17 10.78 18.70
N MET A 44 0.63 10.78 17.64
CA MET A 44 0.23 10.31 16.31
C MET A 44 -0.26 8.86 16.30
N HIS A 45 0.27 8.03 17.19
CA HIS A 45 -0.16 6.65 17.37
C HIS A 45 -1.67 6.52 17.68
N MET A 46 -2.26 7.50 18.40
CA MET A 46 -3.70 7.51 18.66
C MET A 46 -4.51 7.76 17.39
N ALA A 47 -4.05 8.66 16.51
CA ALA A 47 -4.68 8.91 15.21
C ALA A 47 -4.58 7.69 14.29
N ILE A 48 -3.43 7.00 14.27
CA ILE A 48 -3.26 5.74 13.53
C ILE A 48 -4.20 4.65 14.07
N ASN A 49 -4.36 4.54 15.38
CA ASN A 49 -5.30 3.61 16.00
C ASN A 49 -6.76 3.92 15.61
N LEU A 50 -7.13 5.20 15.55
CA LEU A 50 -8.44 5.61 15.06
C LEU A 50 -8.64 5.26 13.58
N PHE A 51 -7.65 5.59 12.73
CA PHE A 51 -7.68 5.30 11.31
C PHE A 51 -7.85 3.80 11.02
N LEU A 52 -7.01 2.94 11.61
CA LEU A 52 -7.08 1.50 11.41
C LEU A 52 -8.40 0.91 11.90
N ARG A 53 -8.93 1.39 13.04
CA ARG A 53 -10.25 0.99 13.53
C ARG A 53 -11.34 1.32 12.51
N LYS A 54 -11.31 2.53 11.93
CA LYS A 54 -12.29 2.98 10.92
C LYS A 54 -12.22 2.15 9.63
N ILE A 55 -11.02 1.91 9.12
CA ILE A 55 -10.81 1.04 7.94
C ILE A 55 -11.32 -0.38 8.22
N ARG A 56 -11.06 -0.92 9.42
CA ARG A 56 -11.54 -2.25 9.80
C ARG A 56 -13.07 -2.32 9.95
N SER A 57 -13.70 -1.30 10.51
CA SER A 57 -15.15 -1.29 10.76
C SER A 57 -15.98 -0.97 9.51
N SER A 58 -15.43 -0.19 8.59
CA SER A 58 -16.09 0.22 7.35
C SER A 58 -15.03 0.29 6.26
N PHE A 59 -14.70 -0.86 5.68
CA PHE A 59 -13.73 -0.93 4.58
C PHE A 59 -14.34 -0.26 3.33
N PRO A 60 -13.57 0.51 2.54
CA PRO A 60 -14.11 1.18 1.36
C PRO A 60 -14.66 0.19 0.34
N PHE A 61 -15.53 0.66 -0.54
CA PHE A 61 -16.01 -0.14 -1.66
C PHE A 61 -14.83 -0.56 -2.55
N VAL A 62 -14.83 -1.83 -2.93
CA VAL A 62 -13.79 -2.42 -3.78
C VAL A 62 -14.38 -2.72 -5.15
N PHE A 63 -13.77 -2.17 -6.20
CA PHE A 63 -14.17 -2.36 -7.59
C PHE A 63 -13.11 -3.15 -8.34
N LEU A 64 -13.55 -4.05 -9.22
CA LEU A 64 -12.66 -4.72 -10.16
C LEU A 64 -12.78 -4.02 -11.50
N THR A 65 -11.69 -3.44 -11.99
CA THR A 65 -11.69 -2.65 -13.24
C THR A 65 -10.37 -2.78 -13.98
N LEU A 66 -10.28 -2.20 -15.18
CA LEU A 66 -9.07 -2.17 -16.01
C LEU A 66 -8.46 -0.78 -15.95
N PHE A 67 -7.18 -0.69 -15.60
CA PHE A 67 -6.39 0.52 -15.52
C PHE A 67 -4.89 0.15 -15.49
N ASP A 68 -4.01 1.13 -15.61
CA ASP A 68 -2.56 0.87 -15.51
C ASP A 68 -2.15 0.72 -14.03
N GLY A 69 -1.63 -0.45 -13.66
CA GLY A 69 -1.18 -0.78 -12.30
C GLY A 69 -2.06 -1.84 -11.61
N GLU A 70 -1.72 -2.20 -10.36
CA GLU A 70 -2.39 -3.27 -9.62
C GLU A 70 -3.60 -2.81 -8.81
N GLY A 71 -3.51 -1.60 -8.26
CA GLY A 71 -4.48 -1.01 -7.34
C GLY A 71 -4.46 0.50 -7.43
N VAL A 72 -5.60 1.13 -7.19
CA VAL A 72 -5.69 2.58 -7.10
C VAL A 72 -6.78 2.98 -6.12
N THR A 73 -6.45 3.89 -5.22
CA THR A 73 -7.40 4.57 -4.34
C THR A 73 -7.80 5.87 -4.99
N THR A 74 -9.06 5.95 -5.38
CA THR A 74 -9.66 7.20 -5.84
C THR A 74 -10.49 7.79 -4.71
N LYS A 75 -10.44 9.12 -4.60
CA LYS A 75 -11.14 9.84 -3.54
C LYS A 75 -12.46 10.32 -4.09
N GLU A 76 -13.50 10.23 -3.28
CA GLU A 76 -14.78 10.81 -3.64
C GLU A 76 -14.74 12.31 -3.40
N GLU A 77 -15.26 13.08 -4.36
CA GLU A 77 -15.47 14.51 -4.18
C GLU A 77 -16.63 14.72 -3.22
N GLY A 78 -16.40 15.45 -2.13
CA GLY A 78 -17.42 15.74 -1.13
C GLY A 78 -16.86 15.76 0.29
N GLU A 79 -17.66 16.30 1.21
CA GLU A 79 -17.31 16.38 2.62
C GLU A 79 -17.54 15.02 3.30
N TRP A 80 -16.47 14.23 3.46
CA TRP A 80 -16.47 13.11 4.41
C TRP A 80 -16.26 13.59 5.86
N GLY A 81 -16.03 14.89 6.06
CA GLY A 81 -16.00 15.54 7.38
C GLY A 81 -14.85 16.53 7.56
N ASP A 82 -14.95 17.31 8.64
CA ASP A 82 -14.00 18.35 9.07
C ASP A 82 -13.10 17.90 10.25
N SER A 83 -13.25 16.65 10.69
CA SER A 83 -12.48 16.08 11.79
C SER A 83 -12.11 14.63 11.50
N LEU A 84 -11.03 14.15 12.13
CA LEU A 84 -10.61 12.75 12.03
C LEU A 84 -11.71 11.78 12.51
N GLN A 85 -12.56 12.20 13.45
CA GLN A 85 -13.65 11.37 13.97
C GLN A 85 -14.76 11.13 12.95
N ASN A 86 -14.92 12.04 12.00
CA ASN A 86 -15.96 11.97 10.98
C ASN A 86 -15.56 11.11 9.78
N TYR A 87 -14.28 10.72 9.67
CA TYR A 87 -13.80 9.91 8.55
C TYR A 87 -14.59 8.59 8.42
N GLU A 88 -15.18 8.39 7.25
CA GLU A 88 -15.92 7.20 6.87
C GLU A 88 -15.34 6.68 5.55
N PRO A 89 -14.56 5.58 5.56
CA PRO A 89 -13.81 5.17 4.37
C PRO A 89 -14.71 4.91 3.16
N GLN A 90 -15.90 4.34 3.35
CA GLN A 90 -16.87 4.07 2.28
C GLN A 90 -17.41 5.32 1.57
N ARG A 91 -17.32 6.50 2.20
CA ARG A 91 -17.73 7.78 1.60
C ARG A 91 -16.53 8.65 1.20
N ALA A 92 -15.36 8.34 1.73
CA ALA A 92 -14.17 9.13 1.49
C ALA A 92 -13.40 8.65 0.26
N VAL A 93 -13.45 7.35 -0.02
CA VAL A 93 -12.65 6.69 -1.06
C VAL A 93 -13.34 5.45 -1.61
N TRP A 94 -12.93 5.09 -2.83
CA TRP A 94 -13.16 3.80 -3.45
C TRP A 94 -11.81 3.20 -3.84
N LEU A 95 -11.69 1.89 -3.65
CA LEU A 95 -10.51 1.12 -4.00
C LEU A 95 -10.80 0.35 -5.28
N ALA A 96 -10.05 0.61 -6.34
CA ALA A 96 -10.09 -0.20 -7.54
C ALA A 96 -8.89 -1.17 -7.56
N LEU A 97 -9.14 -2.42 -7.90
CA LEU A 97 -8.12 -3.45 -8.13
C LEU A 97 -8.19 -3.91 -9.57
N HIS A 98 -7.03 -4.23 -10.15
CA HIS A 98 -6.97 -4.66 -11.54
C HIS A 98 -7.66 -6.01 -11.72
N SER A 99 -8.75 -6.04 -12.48
CA SER A 99 -9.59 -7.22 -12.70
C SER A 99 -8.81 -8.43 -13.22
N HIS A 100 -7.95 -8.26 -14.23
CA HIS A 100 -7.13 -9.36 -14.74
C HIS A 100 -6.20 -9.99 -13.69
N ILE A 101 -5.70 -9.23 -12.69
CA ILE A 101 -4.85 -9.82 -11.65
C ILE A 101 -5.67 -10.77 -10.77
N ILE A 102 -6.90 -10.37 -10.44
CA ILE A 102 -7.83 -11.21 -9.68
C ILE A 102 -8.23 -12.44 -10.49
N ASP A 103 -8.52 -12.27 -11.78
CA ASP A 103 -8.85 -13.41 -12.66
C ASP A 103 -7.68 -14.38 -12.81
N ASN A 104 -6.46 -13.86 -12.98
CA ASN A 104 -5.25 -14.68 -13.06
C ASN A 104 -4.95 -15.39 -11.73
N MET A 105 -5.20 -14.74 -10.60
CA MET A 105 -5.12 -15.33 -9.27
C MET A 105 -6.10 -16.50 -9.11
N LEU A 106 -7.35 -16.33 -9.53
CA LEU A 106 -8.36 -17.40 -9.51
C LEU A 106 -8.00 -18.52 -10.48
N PHE A 107 -7.50 -18.20 -11.68
CA PHE A 107 -7.03 -19.17 -12.65
C PHE A 107 -5.89 -20.03 -12.10
N ALA A 108 -4.86 -19.40 -11.52
CA ALA A 108 -3.73 -20.09 -10.91
C ALA A 108 -4.15 -21.03 -9.77
N ARG A 109 -5.17 -20.66 -9.00
CA ARG A 109 -5.75 -21.52 -7.94
C ARG A 109 -6.40 -22.78 -8.47
N GLN A 110 -6.92 -22.74 -9.70
CA GLN A 110 -7.62 -23.86 -10.34
C GLN A 110 -6.67 -24.81 -11.07
N GLN A 111 -5.41 -24.42 -11.29
CA GLN A 111 -4.41 -25.26 -11.95
C GLN A 111 -3.78 -26.27 -10.98
N SER A 112 -3.16 -27.31 -11.55
CA SER A 112 -2.38 -28.27 -10.75
C SER A 112 -1.13 -27.61 -10.17
N LYS A 113 -0.57 -28.21 -9.11
CA LYS A 113 0.66 -27.71 -8.47
C LYS A 113 1.86 -27.73 -9.42
N GLU A 114 1.88 -28.65 -10.37
CA GLU A 114 2.93 -28.78 -11.38
C GLU A 114 2.91 -27.62 -12.38
N VAL A 115 1.71 -27.10 -12.69
CA VAL A 115 1.52 -25.98 -13.63
C VAL A 115 1.66 -24.63 -12.94
N ALA A 116 0.88 -24.40 -11.88
CA ALA A 116 0.86 -23.09 -11.21
C ALA A 116 1.92 -22.93 -10.13
N GLY A 117 2.54 -24.01 -9.65
CA GLY A 117 3.51 -23.97 -8.56
C GLY A 117 2.95 -23.23 -7.33
N HIS A 118 3.57 -22.08 -7.03
CA HIS A 118 3.17 -21.19 -5.94
C HIS A 118 2.52 -19.88 -6.41
N SER A 119 2.06 -19.80 -7.67
CA SER A 119 1.51 -18.57 -8.27
C SER A 119 0.33 -17.99 -7.49
N TYR A 120 -0.56 -18.84 -6.95
CA TYR A 120 -1.65 -18.34 -6.09
C TYR A 120 -1.12 -17.61 -4.83
N ALA A 121 -0.06 -18.12 -4.21
CA ALA A 121 0.58 -17.46 -3.07
C ALA A 121 1.27 -16.16 -3.48
N LEU A 122 1.90 -16.12 -4.66
CA LEU A 122 2.52 -14.92 -5.22
C LEU A 122 1.49 -13.82 -5.51
N PHE A 123 0.35 -14.16 -6.13
CA PHE A 123 -0.75 -13.22 -6.32
C PHE A 123 -1.33 -12.72 -4.99
N LYS A 124 -1.52 -13.61 -4.00
CA LYS A 124 -1.93 -13.20 -2.65
C LYS A 124 -0.93 -12.21 -2.04
N PHE A 125 0.37 -12.47 -2.19
CA PHE A 125 1.43 -11.62 -1.68
C PHE A 125 1.39 -10.23 -2.33
N GLN A 126 1.33 -10.19 -3.67
CA GLN A 126 1.19 -8.94 -4.44
C GLN A 126 -0.03 -8.15 -3.97
N MET A 127 -1.22 -8.77 -3.93
CA MET A 127 -2.46 -8.08 -3.55
C MET A 127 -2.48 -7.60 -2.10
N VAL A 128 -1.83 -8.30 -1.19
CA VAL A 128 -1.69 -7.81 0.20
C VAL A 128 -0.87 -6.53 0.24
N ILE A 129 0.24 -6.48 -0.49
CA ILE A 129 1.10 -5.29 -0.57
C ILE A 129 0.35 -4.17 -1.27
N THR A 130 -0.27 -4.43 -2.42
CA THR A 130 -1.07 -3.45 -3.16
C THR A 130 -2.18 -2.84 -2.29
N VAL A 131 -2.98 -3.66 -1.61
CA VAL A 131 -4.06 -3.13 -0.76
C VAL A 131 -3.51 -2.34 0.43
N ALA A 132 -2.39 -2.77 1.03
CA ALA A 132 -1.76 -2.02 2.12
C ALA A 132 -1.17 -0.68 1.64
N HIS A 133 -0.53 -0.69 0.48
CA HIS A 133 -0.04 0.50 -0.22
C HIS A 133 -1.18 1.50 -0.45
N GLU A 134 -2.31 1.03 -0.95
CA GLU A 134 -3.49 1.85 -1.19
C GLU A 134 -4.09 2.41 0.12
N ILE A 135 -4.11 1.63 1.20
CA ILE A 135 -4.51 2.12 2.53
C ILE A 135 -3.58 3.27 3.00
N CYS A 136 -2.31 3.33 2.60
CA CYS A 136 -1.45 4.49 2.90
C CYS A 136 -1.90 5.76 2.17
N HIS A 137 -2.46 5.66 0.97
CA HIS A 137 -3.09 6.80 0.29
C HIS A 137 -4.39 7.24 0.99
N MET A 138 -5.13 6.27 1.55
CA MET A 138 -6.29 6.54 2.40
C MET A 138 -5.89 7.25 3.70
N LEU A 139 -4.76 6.90 4.32
CA LEU A 139 -4.22 7.60 5.49
C LEU A 139 -3.91 9.06 5.16
N THR A 140 -3.37 9.33 3.98
CA THR A 140 -3.16 10.71 3.51
C THR A 140 -4.50 11.45 3.43
N ASN A 141 -5.56 10.81 2.92
CA ASN A 141 -6.91 11.40 2.93
C ASN A 141 -7.36 11.70 4.36
N PHE A 142 -7.38 10.68 5.23
CA PHE A 142 -7.77 10.77 6.64
C PHE A 142 -7.13 11.96 7.36
N LEU A 143 -5.83 12.21 7.17
CA LEU A 143 -5.14 13.31 7.85
C LEU A 143 -5.40 14.67 7.23
N THR A 144 -5.80 14.75 5.96
CA THR A 144 -5.78 16.01 5.19
C THR A 144 -7.16 16.57 4.85
N GLY A 145 -8.22 15.77 5.01
CA GLY A 145 -9.56 16.20 4.63
C GLY A 145 -9.82 16.11 3.13
N ALA A 146 -11.03 16.44 2.72
CA ALA A 146 -11.46 16.42 1.32
C ALA A 146 -10.71 17.43 0.43
N ASP A 147 -10.35 18.60 0.97
CA ASP A 147 -9.91 19.74 0.15
C ASP A 147 -8.53 19.57 -0.51
N ARG A 148 -7.61 18.76 0.07
CA ARG A 148 -6.20 18.73 -0.37
C ARG A 148 -5.56 17.35 -0.24
N PRO A 149 -6.02 16.39 -1.04
CA PRO A 149 -5.79 14.98 -0.77
C PRO A 149 -4.41 14.44 -1.16
N HIS A 150 -3.64 15.14 -2.00
CA HIS A 150 -2.45 14.52 -2.57
C HIS A 150 -1.32 14.36 -1.55
N THR A 151 -0.58 13.27 -1.71
CA THR A 151 0.68 13.04 -1.01
C THR A 151 1.64 14.18 -1.37
N PRO A 152 2.23 14.90 -0.39
CA PRO A 152 3.18 15.97 -0.67
C PRO A 152 4.39 15.45 -1.49
N PRO A 153 4.92 16.21 -2.45
CA PRO A 153 6.01 15.77 -3.33
C PRO A 153 7.34 15.50 -2.61
N GLY A 154 7.49 15.98 -1.37
CA GLY A 154 8.62 15.64 -0.51
C GLY A 154 8.54 14.23 0.10
N LEU A 155 7.37 13.59 0.05
CA LEU A 155 7.16 12.23 0.50
C LEU A 155 7.15 11.28 -0.70
N LYS A 156 8.33 10.93 -1.18
CA LYS A 156 8.50 10.04 -2.34
C LYS A 156 9.76 9.20 -2.23
N VAL A 157 9.80 8.14 -3.03
CA VAL A 157 10.98 7.30 -3.24
C VAL A 157 11.57 7.66 -4.62
N ALA A 158 12.88 7.61 -4.77
CA ALA A 158 13.51 7.88 -6.07
C ALA A 158 12.91 6.98 -7.16
N GLY A 159 12.59 7.56 -8.33
CA GLY A 159 11.86 6.88 -9.41
C GLY A 159 10.34 6.97 -9.31
N TYR A 160 9.79 7.41 -8.17
CA TYR A 160 8.35 7.50 -7.93
C TYR A 160 7.90 8.92 -7.54
N GLY A 161 6.65 9.24 -7.86
CA GLY A 161 6.07 10.58 -7.71
C GLY A 161 6.65 11.57 -8.72
N ASN A 162 6.28 12.84 -8.59
CA ASN A 162 6.73 13.91 -9.47
C ASN A 162 7.03 15.20 -8.69
N ARG A 163 7.02 16.35 -9.36
CA ARG A 163 7.25 17.67 -8.71
C ARG A 163 6.03 18.15 -7.91
N MET A 164 4.86 17.62 -8.22
CA MET A 164 3.56 18.04 -7.67
C MET A 164 3.02 17.03 -6.65
N THR A 165 3.26 15.73 -6.85
CA THR A 165 2.74 14.64 -6.01
C THR A 165 3.85 13.72 -5.55
N GLY A 166 3.76 13.25 -4.30
CA GLY A 166 4.58 12.16 -3.76
C GLY A 166 3.86 10.82 -3.88
N GLU A 167 4.46 9.75 -3.32
CA GLU A 167 3.91 8.39 -3.34
C GLU A 167 3.99 7.76 -1.95
N SER A 168 2.88 7.83 -1.21
CA SER A 168 2.83 7.41 0.20
C SER A 168 2.91 5.91 0.37
N GLY A 169 2.33 5.14 -0.55
CA GLY A 169 2.44 3.68 -0.52
C GLY A 169 3.88 3.22 -0.77
N ARG A 170 4.56 3.74 -1.79
CA ARG A 170 5.99 3.43 -2.03
C ARG A 170 6.88 3.86 -0.87
N TRP A 171 6.62 5.01 -0.26
CA TRP A 171 7.38 5.44 0.93
C TRP A 171 7.17 4.48 2.10
N TRP A 172 5.93 4.04 2.33
CA TRP A 172 5.60 3.05 3.35
C TRP A 172 6.26 1.69 3.09
N GLU A 173 6.28 1.21 1.85
CA GLU A 173 6.96 -0.03 1.48
C GLU A 173 8.44 -0.02 1.90
N VAL A 174 9.15 1.10 1.66
CA VAL A 174 10.55 1.24 2.09
C VAL A 174 10.69 1.12 3.60
N GLN A 175 9.79 1.72 4.38
CA GLN A 175 9.83 1.60 5.85
C GLN A 175 9.46 0.19 6.33
N MET A 176 8.53 -0.47 5.64
CA MET A 176 8.01 -1.78 6.04
C MET A 176 8.97 -2.91 5.65
N PHE A 177 9.50 -2.89 4.44
CA PHE A 177 10.26 -3.98 3.83
C PHE A 177 11.74 -3.67 3.65
N GLY A 178 12.18 -2.43 3.91
CA GLY A 178 13.55 -1.99 3.61
C GLY A 178 13.81 -1.73 2.13
N GLY A 179 12.75 -1.71 1.30
CA GLY A 179 12.83 -1.53 -0.15
C GLY A 179 11.45 -1.54 -0.80
N LEU A 180 11.43 -1.56 -2.12
CA LEU A 180 10.22 -1.64 -2.94
C LEU A 180 10.02 -3.08 -3.41
N VAL A 181 8.81 -3.60 -3.28
CA VAL A 181 8.50 -4.93 -3.80
C VAL A 181 7.95 -4.75 -5.21
N GLU A 182 8.65 -5.32 -6.19
CA GLU A 182 8.24 -5.31 -7.61
C GLU A 182 8.18 -6.73 -8.16
N PHE A 183 7.27 -6.98 -9.10
CA PHE A 183 7.11 -8.28 -9.73
C PHE A 183 7.55 -8.20 -11.19
N TYR A 184 8.44 -9.11 -11.58
CA TYR A 184 8.99 -9.17 -12.93
C TYR A 184 8.55 -10.45 -13.65
N GLU A 185 8.28 -10.34 -14.94
CA GLU A 185 7.91 -11.48 -15.77
C GLU A 185 9.03 -12.54 -15.79
N ASN A 186 8.64 -13.80 -15.58
CA ASN A 186 9.43 -14.97 -15.88
C ASN A 186 8.98 -15.55 -17.23
N GLN A 187 9.80 -15.38 -18.26
CA GLN A 187 9.51 -15.86 -19.63
C GLN A 187 9.34 -17.39 -19.72
N ARG A 188 9.75 -18.14 -18.70
CA ARG A 188 9.64 -19.60 -18.63
C ARG A 188 8.49 -20.08 -17.75
N ASP A 189 7.66 -19.17 -17.23
CA ASP A 189 6.53 -19.53 -16.40
C ASP A 189 5.47 -20.30 -17.24
N PRO A 190 5.03 -21.50 -16.81
CA PRO A 190 4.01 -22.27 -17.52
C PRO A 190 2.67 -21.55 -17.68
N LEU A 191 2.36 -20.56 -16.83
CA LEU A 191 1.16 -19.73 -16.94
C LEU A 191 1.27 -18.63 -17.99
N GLY A 192 2.46 -18.39 -18.56
CA GLY A 192 2.71 -17.38 -19.58
C GLY A 192 2.28 -15.98 -19.10
N ALA A 193 1.44 -15.30 -19.87
CA ALA A 193 0.92 -13.97 -19.54
C ALA A 193 -0.02 -13.94 -18.30
N ARG A 194 -0.40 -15.11 -17.75
CA ARG A 194 -1.24 -15.21 -16.55
C ARG A 194 -0.44 -15.45 -15.26
N GLN A 195 0.88 -15.34 -15.32
CA GLN A 195 1.75 -15.48 -14.15
C GLN A 195 1.63 -14.28 -13.19
N ALA A 196 1.99 -14.49 -11.93
CA ALA A 196 2.17 -13.41 -10.96
C ALA A 196 3.52 -12.68 -11.13
N GLY A 197 4.46 -13.29 -11.84
CA GLY A 197 5.85 -12.85 -11.91
C GLY A 197 6.67 -13.26 -10.68
N VAL A 198 7.94 -12.90 -10.71
CA VAL A 198 8.93 -13.17 -9.66
C VAL A 198 9.11 -11.90 -8.83
N PRO A 199 8.95 -11.97 -7.49
CA PRO A 199 9.07 -10.80 -6.63
C PRO A 199 10.54 -10.46 -6.35
N TYR A 200 10.86 -9.19 -6.47
CA TYR A 200 12.16 -8.61 -6.13
C TYR A 200 11.99 -7.49 -5.11
N LEU A 201 12.93 -7.39 -4.19
CA LEU A 201 13.12 -6.22 -3.34
C LEU A 201 14.14 -5.29 -3.98
N MET A 202 13.70 -4.10 -4.36
CA MET A 202 14.52 -3.08 -4.99
C MET A 202 14.83 -1.95 -4.00
N THR A 203 15.98 -1.31 -4.18
CA THR A 203 16.36 -0.17 -3.33
C THR A 203 15.61 1.13 -3.67
N ASN A 204 15.15 1.28 -4.92
CA ASN A 204 14.31 2.39 -5.40
C ASN A 204 13.74 2.05 -6.79
N GLY A 205 12.98 2.96 -7.41
CA GLY A 205 12.31 2.76 -8.70
C GLY A 205 13.19 2.92 -9.95
N ASN A 206 14.50 3.11 -9.82
CA ASN A 206 15.40 3.09 -10.98
C ASN A 206 15.56 1.64 -11.48
N PRO A 207 15.29 1.34 -12.77
CA PRO A 207 15.43 0.00 -13.33
C PRO A 207 16.84 -0.62 -13.21
N LYS A 208 17.87 0.21 -12.97
CA LYS A 208 19.26 -0.23 -12.79
C LYS A 208 19.65 -0.42 -11.31
N SER A 209 18.73 -0.17 -10.38
CA SER A 209 19.02 -0.30 -8.97
C SER A 209 19.25 -1.76 -8.57
N PRO A 210 20.09 -2.02 -7.56
CA PRO A 210 20.22 -3.35 -6.99
C PRO A 210 18.85 -3.90 -6.60
N ALA A 211 18.59 -5.12 -7.03
CA ALA A 211 17.37 -5.86 -6.77
C ALA A 211 17.75 -7.25 -6.27
N ARG A 212 17.05 -7.72 -5.24
CA ARG A 212 17.21 -9.07 -4.69
C ARG A 212 15.92 -9.84 -4.84
N GLN A 213 15.97 -11.02 -5.45
CA GLN A 213 14.81 -11.88 -5.54
C GLN A 213 14.38 -12.31 -4.13
N LEU A 214 13.08 -12.19 -3.84
CA LEU A 214 12.52 -12.71 -2.60
C LEU A 214 12.37 -14.23 -2.68
N SER A 215 12.78 -14.93 -1.63
CA SER A 215 12.65 -16.38 -1.58
C SER A 215 11.17 -16.78 -1.54
N ILE A 216 10.83 -17.91 -2.17
CA ILE A 216 9.45 -18.39 -2.14
C ILE A 216 9.00 -18.75 -0.73
N ASN A 217 9.92 -19.20 0.13
CA ASN A 217 9.62 -19.48 1.53
C ASN A 217 9.19 -18.22 2.28
N TYR A 218 9.87 -17.08 2.05
CA TYR A 218 9.45 -15.79 2.61
C TYR A 218 8.01 -15.44 2.20
N VAL A 219 7.68 -15.59 0.91
CA VAL A 219 6.33 -15.34 0.39
C VAL A 219 5.31 -16.24 1.08
N LEU A 220 5.60 -17.54 1.19
CA LEU A 220 4.70 -18.52 1.82
C LEU A 220 4.49 -18.22 3.31
N ASP A 221 5.55 -17.94 4.04
CA ASP A 221 5.48 -17.60 5.48
C ASP A 221 4.69 -16.31 5.70
N PHE A 222 4.87 -15.32 4.82
CA PHE A 222 4.13 -14.06 4.84
C PHE A 222 2.63 -14.28 4.61
N VAL A 223 2.23 -14.99 3.54
CA VAL A 223 0.81 -15.14 3.20
C VAL A 223 0.06 -16.13 4.10
N ASN A 224 0.79 -16.97 4.84
CA ASN A 224 0.23 -17.87 5.85
C ASN A 224 0.21 -17.25 7.26
N GLY A 225 0.82 -16.07 7.44
CA GLY A 225 0.89 -15.41 8.75
C GLY A 225 1.82 -16.11 9.74
N SER A 226 2.75 -16.93 9.24
CA SER A 226 3.71 -17.70 10.04
C SER A 226 4.97 -16.89 10.37
N ALA A 227 5.28 -15.88 9.57
CA ALA A 227 6.30 -14.89 9.90
C ALA A 227 5.70 -13.74 10.73
N LEU A 228 6.41 -13.31 11.78
CA LEU A 228 6.37 -11.88 12.14
C LEU A 228 6.70 -11.12 10.86
N PHE A 229 6.01 -10.02 10.54
CA PHE A 229 6.25 -9.23 9.33
C PHE A 229 7.62 -8.54 9.37
N ILE A 230 8.68 -9.35 9.35
CA ILE A 230 10.08 -8.99 9.42
C ILE A 230 10.49 -8.65 7.99
N PRO A 231 11.27 -7.57 7.79
CA PRO A 231 11.86 -7.28 6.50
C PRO A 231 12.58 -8.52 5.96
N PRO A 232 12.45 -8.82 4.66
CA PRO A 232 13.18 -9.94 4.09
C PRO A 232 14.68 -9.65 4.27
N THR A 233 15.41 -10.48 5.03
CA THR A 233 16.87 -10.42 5.16
C THR A 233 17.54 -10.91 3.89
#